data_AF-W1Y6G8-F1
#
_entry.id   AF-W1Y6G8-F1
#
_cell.length_a   1.000
_cell.length_b   1.000
_cell.length_c   1.000
_cell.angle_alpha   90.00
_cell.angle_beta   90.00
_cell.angle_gamma   90.00
#
_symmetry.space_group_name_H-M   'P 1'
#
loop_
_entity.id
_entity.type
_entity.pdbx_description
1 polymer ?
#
loop_
_entity_poly.entity_id
_entity_poly.type
_entity_poly.pdbx_seq_one_letter_code
_entity_poly.pdbx_strand_id
1 'polypeptide(L)' 'ASRQSRQEVSFVYDNQLLHLKQGISASGARYTDGIYVFWSKGDEATVYKRDRIVLNNCQLQNPQR' A
#
# COMPACT_ATOMS: atom_id res chain seq x y z
N ALA A 1 -8.00 20.70 -10.25
CA ALA A 1 -7.29 19.48 -10.71
C ALA A 1 -7.73 18.31 -9.84
N SER A 2 -8.47 17.36 -10.39
CA SER A 2 -8.77 16.09 -9.71
C SER A 2 -7.44 15.38 -9.45
N ARG A 3 -7.08 15.16 -8.18
CA ARG A 3 -5.94 14.31 -7.84
C ARG A 3 -6.28 12.91 -8.33
N GLN A 4 -5.67 12.49 -9.43
CA GLN A 4 -5.83 11.14 -9.94
C GLN A 4 -5.14 10.20 -8.95
N SER A 5 -5.90 9.68 -7.99
CA SER A 5 -5.37 8.71 -7.04
C SER A 5 -4.95 7.46 -7.81
N ARG A 6 -3.73 6.97 -7.58
CA ARG A 6 -3.31 5.67 -8.10
C ARG A 6 -4.36 4.63 -7.73
N GLN A 7 -4.90 3.95 -8.74
CA GLN A 7 -5.93 2.94 -8.54
C GLN A 7 -5.36 1.57 -8.20
N GLU A 8 -4.08 1.34 -8.48
CA GLU A 8 -3.40 0.08 -8.23
C GLU A 8 -1.96 0.33 -7.75
N VAL A 9 -1.43 -0.63 -7.00
CA VAL A 9 -0.03 -0.70 -6.61
C VAL A 9 0.50 -2.09 -6.87
N SER A 10 1.79 -2.16 -7.20
CA SER A 10 2.51 -3.43 -7.29
C SER A 10 3.73 -3.37 -6.40
N PHE A 11 3.99 -4.45 -5.67
CA PHE A 11 5.20 -4.58 -4.85
C PHE A 11 5.62 -6.04 -4.77
N VAL A 12 6.90 -6.26 -4.49
CA VAL A 12 7.45 -7.61 -4.30
C VAL A 12 7.54 -7.90 -2.82
N TYR A 13 7.03 -9.07 -2.42
CA TYR A 13 7.18 -9.61 -1.07
C TYR A 13 7.43 -11.10 -1.16
N ASP A 14 8.48 -11.59 -0.50
CA ASP A 14 8.88 -13.01 -0.51
C ASP A 14 9.00 -13.58 -1.94
N ASN A 15 9.70 -12.85 -2.81
CA ASN A 15 9.90 -13.16 -4.24
C ASN A 15 8.61 -13.25 -5.08
N GLN A 16 7.45 -12.87 -4.53
CA GLN A 16 6.18 -12.80 -5.24
C GLN A 16 5.84 -11.35 -5.61
N LEU A 17 5.56 -11.11 -6.89
CA LEU A 17 4.97 -9.84 -7.35
C LEU A 17 3.48 -9.83 -6.99
N LEU A 18 3.07 -8.83 -6.22
CA LEU A 18 1.69 -8.63 -5.79
C LEU A 18 1.11 -7.43 -6.52
N HIS A 19 -0.15 -7.55 -6.95
CA HIS A 19 -0.90 -6.50 -7.61
C HIS A 19 -2.17 -6.22 -6.81
N LEU A 20 -2.25 -5.04 -6.19
CA LEU A 20 -3.35 -4.68 -5.30
C LEU A 20 -4.17 -3.53 -5.88
N LYS A 21 -5.49 -3.60 -5.71
CA LYS A 21 -6.43 -2.56 -6.14
C LYS A 21 -6.78 -1.64 -4.99
N GLN A 22 -7.07 -0.38 -5.30
CA GLN A 22 -7.48 0.60 -4.31
C GLN A 22 -8.75 0.15 -3.60
N GLY A 23 -8.71 0.15 -2.27
CA GLY A 23 -9.84 -0.13 -1.40
C GLY A 23 -10.31 1.13 -0.68
N ILE A 24 -11.52 1.07 -0.12
CA ILE A 24 -12.06 2.15 0.70
C ILE A 24 -11.19 2.35 1.94
N SER A 25 -10.88 3.59 2.27
CA SER A 25 -10.15 3.96 3.49
C SER A 25 -10.64 5.29 4.03
N ALA A 26 -10.66 5.42 5.36
CA ALA A 26 -11.03 6.67 6.04
C ALA A 26 -9.87 7.67 6.07
N SER A 27 -8.63 7.18 6.06
CA SER A 27 -7.43 8.00 5.97
C SER A 27 -6.29 7.24 5.30
N GLY A 28 -5.43 7.98 4.61
CA GLY A 28 -4.37 7.39 3.79
C GLY A 28 -4.93 6.78 2.50
N ALA A 29 -4.11 5.94 1.87
CA ALA A 29 -4.50 5.11 0.75
C ALA A 29 -4.40 3.63 1.15
N ARG A 30 -5.46 2.88 0.89
CA ARG A 30 -5.50 1.43 1.11
C ARG A 30 -5.54 0.74 -0.24
N TYR A 31 -4.74 -0.31 -0.39
CA TYR A 31 -4.78 -1.20 -1.53
C TYR A 31 -4.87 -2.64 -1.04
N THR A 32 -5.68 -3.47 -1.68
CA THR A 32 -5.89 -4.87 -1.27
C THR A 32 -6.35 -5.76 -2.42
N ASP A 33 -6.05 -7.05 -2.31
CA ASP A 33 -6.57 -8.16 -3.12
C ASP A 33 -7.41 -9.15 -2.29
N GLY A 34 -7.69 -8.80 -1.02
CA GLY A 34 -8.37 -9.66 -0.04
C GLY A 34 -7.42 -10.50 0.84
N ILE A 35 -6.15 -10.67 0.46
CA ILE A 35 -5.14 -11.40 1.24
C ILE A 35 -4.12 -10.42 1.81
N TYR A 36 -3.62 -9.52 0.98
CA TYR A 36 -2.68 -8.47 1.37
C TYR A 36 -3.38 -7.13 1.50
N VAL A 37 -2.89 -6.30 2.40
CA VAL A 37 -3.28 -4.89 2.51
C VAL A 37 -2.01 -4.05 2.53
N PHE A 38 -1.84 -3.21 1.52
CA PHE A 38 -0.85 -2.14 1.52
C PHE A 38 -1.55 -0.86 1.97
N TRP A 39 -1.15 -0.31 3.11
CA TRP A 39 -1.70 0.94 3.63
C TRP A 39 -0.60 1.99 3.68
N SER A 40 -0.81 3.11 2.98
CA SER A 40 0.10 4.26 3.03
C SER A 40 -0.59 5.48 3.62
N LYS A 41 0.14 6.22 4.46
CA LYS A 41 -0.33 7.45 5.08
C LYS A 41 0.85 8.42 5.22
N GLY A 42 0.76 9.56 4.53
CA GLY A 42 1.91 10.46 4.42
C GLY A 42 3.06 9.75 3.74
N ASP A 43 4.21 9.73 4.39
CA ASP A 43 5.42 9.05 3.91
C ASP A 43 5.58 7.64 4.50
N GLU A 44 4.62 7.18 5.31
CA GLU A 44 4.67 5.85 5.93
C GLU A 44 3.88 4.83 5.14
N ALA A 45 4.35 3.58 5.18
CA ALA A 45 3.60 2.41 4.71
C ALA A 45 3.67 1.25 5.70
N THR A 46 2.58 0.50 5.76
CA THR A 46 2.47 -0.77 6.49
C THR A 46 1.82 -1.81 5.57
N VAL A 47 2.35 -3.03 5.56
CA VAL A 47 1.80 -4.14 4.80
C VAL A 47 1.30 -5.23 5.75
N TYR A 48 0.06 -5.65 5.52
CA TYR A 48 -0.59 -6.75 6.21
C TYR A 48 -0.74 -7.95 5.28
N LYS A 49 -0.60 -9.15 5.82
CA LYS A 49 -1.02 -10.41 5.20
C LYS A 49 -2.08 -11.02 6.10
N ARG A 50 -3.34 -10.98 5.65
CA ARG A 50 -4.54 -11.22 6.48
C ARG A 50 -4.50 -10.27 7.69
N ASP A 51 -4.37 -10.82 8.89
CA ASP A 51 -4.39 -10.04 10.13
C ASP A 51 -2.99 -9.79 10.74
N ARG A 52 -1.92 -10.16 10.01
CA ARG A 52 -0.54 -10.02 10.49
C ARG A 52 0.18 -8.91 9.76
N ILE A 53 0.85 -8.05 10.51
CA ILE A 53 1.79 -7.07 9.97
C ILE A 53 3.03 -7.83 9.48
N VAL A 54 3.35 -7.68 8.20
CA VAL A 54 4.51 -8.31 7.56
C VAL A 54 5.60 -7.32 7.18
N LEU A 55 5.24 -6.04 7.02
CA LEU A 55 6.16 -4.92 6.90
C LEU A 55 5.57 -3.75 7.69
N ASN A 56 6.38 -3.12 8.53
CA ASN A 56 6.00 -1.96 9.34
C ASN A 56 7.06 -0.88 9.26
N ASN A 57 6.65 0.36 9.59
CA ASN A 57 7.54 1.52 9.63
C ASN A 57 8.33 1.72 8.32
N CYS A 58 7.74 1.34 7.18
CA CYS A 58 8.34 1.62 5.89
C CYS A 58 8.23 3.13 5.63
N GLN A 59 9.35 3.79 5.35
CA GLN A 59 9.41 5.22 5.09
C GLN A 59 9.74 5.44 3.62
N LEU A 60 8.98 6.31 2.95
CA LEU A 60 9.23 6.70 1.58
C LEU A 60 10.61 7.36 1.47
N GLN A 61 11.53 6.66 0.80
CA GLN A 61 12.86 7.19 0.55
C GLN A 61 12.84 8.05 -0.70
N ASN A 62 13.26 9.30 -0.55
CA ASN A 62 13.43 10.28 -1.64
C ASN A 62 12.14 10.44 -2.50
N PRO A 63 11.12 11.13 -1.99
CA PRO A 63 9.83 11.27 -2.66
C PRO A 63 10.00 11.97 -4.02
N GLN A 64 9.99 11.20 -5.10
CA GLN A 64 9.85 11.76 -6.43
C GLN A 64 8.36 12.08 -6.63
N ARG A 65 8.08 13.39 -6.67
CA ARG A 65 6.73 13.93 -6.71
C ARG A 65 6.26 14.20 -8.13
#